data_AF-A0A9X8QSB1-F1
#
_entry.id   AF-A0A9X8QSB1-F1
#
_cell.length_a   1.000
_cell.length_b   1.000
_cell.length_c   1.000
_cell.angle_alpha   90.00
_cell.angle_beta   90.00
_cell.angle_gamma   90.00
#
_symmetry.space_group_name_H-M   'P 1'
#
loop_
_entity.id
_entity.type
_entity.pdbx_description
1 polymer ?
#
loop_
_entity_poly.entity_id
_entity_poly.type
_entity_poly.pdbx_seq_one_letter_code
_entity_poly.pdbx_strand_id
1 'polypeptide(L)'
;MSRYSQARLNKEAAGFEAEAKRAAAAARDGDRAAKDPNLDTYNQGVAARCAAIARSNAREYREIAAALRDGEIPEGVRLDLD
;
A
#
# COMPACT_ATOMS: atom_id res chain seq x y z
N MET A 1 -9.46 13.03 -20.44
CA MET A 1 -7.98 13.00 -20.35
C MET A 1 -7.58 13.60 -19.01
N SER A 2 -6.64 12.98 -18.31
CA SER A 2 -6.05 13.51 -17.07
C SER A 2 -5.45 14.90 -17.32
N ARG A 3 -5.61 15.84 -16.37
CA ARG A 3 -4.98 17.17 -16.46
C ARG A 3 -3.47 17.15 -16.17
N TYR A 4 -2.95 16.01 -15.74
CA TYR A 4 -1.54 15.83 -15.44
C TYR A 4 -0.80 15.23 -16.64
N SER A 5 0.47 15.59 -16.79
CA SER A 5 1.33 14.96 -17.78
C SER A 5 1.61 13.50 -17.42
N GLN A 6 1.83 12.67 -18.44
CA GLN A 6 2.22 11.27 -18.24
C GLN A 6 3.48 11.14 -17.37
N ALA A 7 4.42 12.07 -17.50
CA ALA A 7 5.62 12.12 -16.66
C ALA A 7 5.30 12.33 -15.17
N ARG A 8 4.32 13.19 -14.85
CA ARG A 8 3.84 13.36 -13.46
C ARG A 8 3.16 12.10 -12.97
N LEU A 9 2.25 11.51 -13.74
CA LEU A 9 1.56 10.28 -13.34
C LEU A 9 2.54 9.12 -13.08
N ASN A 10 3.58 8.98 -13.90
CA ASN A 10 4.64 7.98 -13.69
C ASN A 10 5.45 8.24 -12.40
N LYS A 11 5.70 9.51 -12.06
CA LYS A 11 6.37 9.88 -10.80
C LYS A 11 5.49 9.50 -9.59
N GLU A 12 4.21 9.82 -9.65
CA GLU A 12 3.26 9.46 -8.59
C GLU A 12 3.11 7.94 -8.46
N ALA A 13 3.02 7.22 -9.59
CA ALA A 13 3.00 5.76 -9.61
C ALA A 13 4.21 5.15 -8.88
N ALA A 14 5.41 5.71 -9.08
CA ALA A 14 6.61 5.27 -8.36
C ALA A 14 6.51 5.50 -6.85
N GLY A 15 5.87 6.60 -6.42
CA GLY A 15 5.56 6.86 -5.01
C GLY A 15 4.64 5.79 -4.41
N PHE A 16 3.53 5.49 -5.08
CA PHE A 16 2.62 4.42 -4.67
C PHE A 16 3.28 3.04 -4.67
N GLU A 17 4.18 2.74 -5.60
CA GLU A 17 4.95 1.50 -5.56
C GLU A 17 5.89 1.41 -4.37
N ALA A 18 6.52 2.52 -3.98
CA ALA A 18 7.35 2.56 -2.79
C ALA A 18 6.51 2.28 -1.53
N GLU A 19 5.32 2.86 -1.43
CA GLU A 19 4.37 2.59 -0.34
C GLU A 19 3.86 1.14 -0.37
N ALA A 20 3.58 0.58 -1.55
CA ALA A 20 3.22 -0.82 -1.69
C ALA A 20 4.31 -1.76 -1.17
N LYS A 21 5.58 -1.43 -1.40
CA LYS A 21 6.73 -2.20 -0.88
C LYS A 21 6.81 -2.08 0.64
N ARG A 22 6.64 -0.89 1.21
CA ARG A 22 6.62 -0.66 2.67
C ARG A 22 5.48 -1.42 3.34
N ALA A 23 4.26 -1.32 2.80
CA ALA A 23 3.11 -2.03 3.30
C ALA A 23 3.29 -3.56 3.21
N ALA A 24 3.88 -4.07 2.12
CA ALA A 24 4.18 -5.50 2.01
C ALA A 24 5.23 -5.97 3.02
N ALA A 25 6.21 -5.13 3.37
CA ALA A 25 7.16 -5.43 4.43
C ALA A 25 6.47 -5.46 5.81
N ALA A 26 5.66 -4.44 6.11
CA ALA A 26 4.88 -4.38 7.35
C ALA A 26 3.94 -5.59 7.51
N ALA A 27 3.34 -6.07 6.41
CA ALA A 27 2.53 -7.28 6.43
C ALA A 27 3.33 -8.52 6.86
N ARG A 28 4.56 -8.68 6.34
CA ARG A 28 5.44 -9.79 6.71
C ARG A 28 5.90 -9.72 8.16
N ASP A 29 6.16 -8.52 8.66
CA ASP A 29 6.54 -8.32 10.06
C ASP A 29 5.35 -8.59 10.99
N GLY A 30 4.14 -8.15 10.62
CA GLY A 30 2.92 -8.49 11.33
C GLY A 30 2.64 -10.00 11.34
N ASP A 31 2.89 -10.71 10.23
CA ASP A 31 2.79 -12.17 10.17
C ASP A 31 3.79 -12.88 11.06
N ARG A 32 5.00 -12.33 11.18
CA ARG A 32 6.02 -12.85 12.09
C ARG A 32 5.57 -12.66 13.54
N ALA A 33 5.12 -11.46 13.90
CA ALA A 33 4.63 -11.15 15.24
C ALA A 33 3.39 -11.99 15.60
N ALA A 34 2.47 -12.22 14.66
CA ALA A 34 1.30 -13.06 14.88
C ALA A 34 1.63 -14.52 15.25
N LYS A 35 2.86 -14.96 14.98
CA LYS A 35 3.37 -16.30 15.28
C LYS A 35 4.41 -16.31 16.40
N ASP A 36 4.69 -15.16 17.02
CA ASP A 36 5.68 -15.05 18.08
C ASP A 36 5.13 -15.70 19.37
N PRO A 37 5.73 -16.79 19.86
CA PRO A 37 5.27 -17.46 21.07
C PRO A 37 5.47 -16.62 22.35
N ASN A 38 6.24 -15.53 22.28
CA ASN A 38 6.45 -14.64 23.43
C ASN A 38 5.34 -13.58 23.55
N LEU A 39 4.46 -13.45 22.55
CA LEU A 39 3.29 -12.58 22.62
C LEU A 39 2.08 -13.35 23.16
N ASP A 40 1.24 -12.67 23.93
CA ASP A 40 -0.07 -13.22 24.31
C ASP A 40 -1.01 -13.35 23.10
N THR A 41 -2.05 -14.17 23.24
CA THR A 41 -3.02 -14.46 22.18
C THR A 41 -3.71 -13.20 21.65
N TYR A 42 -3.94 -12.20 22.51
CA TYR A 42 -4.58 -10.95 22.10
C TYR A 42 -3.66 -10.18 21.14
N ASN A 43 -2.39 -10.02 21.50
CA ASN A 43 -1.38 -9.32 20.71
C ASN A 43 -1.04 -10.06 19.42
N GLN A 44 -0.99 -11.40 19.44
CA GLN A 44 -0.90 -12.21 18.22
C GLN A 44 -2.08 -11.95 17.27
N GLY A 45 -3.30 -11.89 17.81
CA GLY A 45 -4.51 -11.58 17.05
C GLY A 45 -4.51 -10.18 16.44
N VAL A 46 -4.06 -9.17 17.20
CA VAL A 46 -3.89 -7.79 16.70
C VAL A 46 -2.85 -7.76 15.58
N ALA A 47 -1.70 -8.40 15.77
CA ALA A 47 -0.65 -8.47 14.76
C ALA A 47 -1.15 -9.10 13.44
N ALA A 48 -1.94 -10.18 13.53
CA ALA A 48 -2.55 -10.81 12.36
C ALA A 48 -3.52 -9.88 11.61
N ARG A 49 -4.33 -9.10 12.34
CA ARG A 49 -5.23 -8.09 11.74
C ARG A 49 -4.45 -6.97 11.06
N CYS A 50 -3.42 -6.46 11.72
CA CYS A 50 -2.53 -5.45 11.14
C CYS A 50 -1.85 -5.97 9.87
N ALA A 51 -1.39 -7.22 9.87
CA ALA A 51 -0.80 -7.86 8.69
C ALA A 51 -1.81 -7.95 7.53
N ALA A 52 -3.07 -8.30 7.80
CA ALA A 52 -4.12 -8.34 6.79
C ALA A 52 -4.40 -6.96 6.17
N ILE A 53 -4.51 -5.92 7.01
CA ILE A 53 -4.68 -4.53 6.55
C ILE A 53 -3.48 -4.11 5.67
N ALA A 54 -2.25 -4.36 6.13
CA ALA A 54 -1.06 -4.00 5.38
C ALA A 54 -0.97 -4.69 4.02
N ARG A 55 -1.44 -5.95 3.90
CA ARG A 55 -1.57 -6.63 2.60
C ARG A 55 -2.60 -5.97 1.69
N SER A 56 -3.74 -5.58 2.25
CA SER A 56 -4.79 -4.87 1.51
C SER A 56 -4.23 -3.55 0.94
N ASN A 57 -3.58 -2.75 1.78
CA ASN A 57 -2.96 -1.49 1.36
C ASN A 57 -1.88 -1.72 0.30
N ALA A 58 -1.04 -2.75 0.46
CA ALA A 58 -0.03 -3.08 -0.54
C ALA A 58 -0.62 -3.44 -1.91
N ARG A 59 -1.79 -4.09 -1.94
CA ARG A 59 -2.54 -4.38 -3.16
C ARG A 59 -3.10 -3.09 -3.77
N GLU A 60 -3.80 -2.30 -2.97
CA GLU A 60 -4.43 -1.05 -3.41
C GLU A 60 -3.41 -0.06 -3.99
N TYR A 61 -2.27 0.13 -3.34
CA TYR A 61 -1.21 0.99 -3.86
C TYR A 61 -0.64 0.49 -5.20
N ARG A 62 -0.55 -0.83 -5.43
CA ARG A 62 -0.13 -1.38 -6.74
C ARG A 62 -1.18 -1.12 -7.82
N GLU A 63 -2.46 -1.24 -7.47
CA GLU A 63 -3.57 -0.95 -8.38
C GLU A 63 -3.59 0.52 -8.78
N ILE A 64 -3.39 1.42 -7.80
CA ILE A 64 -3.25 2.86 -8.07
C ILE A 64 -2.04 3.13 -8.95
N ALA A 65 -0.87 2.56 -8.64
CA ALA A 65 0.33 2.75 -9.43
C ALA A 65 0.18 2.25 -10.88
N ALA A 66 -0.53 1.13 -11.09
CA ALA A 66 -0.83 0.62 -12.42
C ALA A 66 -1.74 1.58 -13.19
N ALA A 67 -2.86 1.99 -12.59
CA ALA A 67 -3.80 2.93 -13.23
C ALA A 67 -3.12 4.25 -13.62
N LEU A 68 -2.26 4.80 -12.75
CA LEU A 68 -1.50 6.02 -13.03
C LEU A 68 -0.57 5.85 -14.23
N ARG A 69 0.06 4.68 -14.41
CA ARG A 69 0.89 4.40 -15.60
C ARG A 69 0.07 4.30 -16.87
N ASP A 70 -1.16 3.83 -16.77
CA ASP A 70 -2.10 3.76 -17.90
C ASP A 70 -2.70 5.14 -18.23
N GLY A 71 -2.35 6.18 -17.46
CA GLY A 71 -2.83 7.56 -17.66
C GLY A 71 -4.14 7.86 -16.94
N GLU A 72 -4.62 6.93 -16.11
CA GLU A 72 -5.87 7.01 -15.37
C GLU A 72 -5.61 7.44 -13.92
N ILE A 73 -6.53 8.25 -13.36
CA ILE A 73 -6.50 8.60 -11.93
C ILE A 73 -7.68 7.87 -11.29
N PRO A 74 -7.45 6.87 -10.42
CA PRO A 74 -8.52 6.18 -9.71
C PRO A 74 -9.35 7.14 -8.86
N GLU A 75 -10.63 6.81 -8.67
CA GLU A 75 -11.52 7.58 -7.82
C GLU A 75 -10.99 7.65 -6.38
N GLY A 76 -11.03 8.84 -5.78
CA GLY A 76 -10.51 9.08 -4.43
C GLY A 76 -9.01 9.38 -4.35
N VAL A 77 -8.23 9.16 -5.42
CA VAL A 77 -6.81 9.52 -5.46
C VAL A 77 -6.65 11.02 -5.70
N ARG A 78 -6.02 11.72 -4.74
CA ARG A 78 -5.72 13.15 -4.82
C ARG A 78 -4.24 13.36 -5.09
N LEU A 79 -3.92 13.99 -6.20
CA LEU A 79 -2.54 14.27 -6.62
C LEU A 79 -2.14 15.75 -6.43
N ASP A 80 -3.04 16.58 -5.88
CA ASP A 80 -2.89 18.05 -5.71
C ASP A 80 -2.33 18.50 -4.37
N LEU A 81 -1.94 17.58 -3.51
CA LEU A 81 -1.37 17.92 -2.22
C LEU A 81 0.12 18.22 -2.40
N ASP A 82 0.41 19.36 -3.04
CA ASP A 82 1.70 20.05 -2.97
C ASP A 82 1.73 20.97 -1.74
#